data_AF-A0A9R1RI02-F1
#
_entry.id   AF-A0A9R1RI02-F1
#
_cell.length_a   1.000
_cell.length_b   1.000
_cell.length_c   1.000
_cell.angle_alpha   90.00
_cell.angle_beta   90.00
_cell.angle_gamma   90.00
#
_symmetry.space_group_name_H-M   'P 1'
#
loop_
_entity.id
_entity.type
_entity.pdbx_description
1 polymer ?
#
loop_
_entity_poly.entity_id
_entity_poly.type
_entity_poly.pdbx_seq_one_letter_code
_entity_poly.pdbx_strand_id
1 'polypeptide(L)'
;MNALVRVSAVLTNGQYMLNLDCDHYINNSKAVREAMCFLMDPNLGPQVCYVQFPQRFDGIDRNDRYANRNTVFFINLRGLDGIQGPVYVGTGCVFNRTAIYGYEPPIKAKKPGFLASLCGGKKKTSKSKKRSSDKKKSNKHVDSSVPVFNLEDIEEGVEGAGFDDEKSVLMSQMSLEKRFGQSAAFVASTLMEYGGVPQSSTPESLLKEAIHVISCGYEDKSEWGTEIGWIYGSVTEDILTGFKMHARGWRSVYCMPKRPAFKGSAPINLSDRLNQVLRWALGSVEILFSRHCPLWYGYGGRLKFLERFAYINTTIYPLTSLPLLVYCILPAICLLTGKFIMPEISNLASIWFIALFLSIFATGILEMRWSGVGIDEWWRNEQFWVIGGISAHLFAVFQGLLKVLAGIDTNFTVTSKANDEEGDFAELYMFKWTTLLIPPTTILIINMVGVVAGTSYAINSGYQSWGPLFGKLFFAFWVIVHLYPFLKGLMGRQNRTPTIVIVWAVLLASIFSLLWVRVDPFTTRLAGPNIQTCGINC
;
A
#
# COMPACT_ATOMS: atom_id res chain seq x y z
N MET A 1 -16.35 10.61 -7.65
CA MET A 1 -16.71 10.57 -6.21
C MET A 1 -17.11 11.93 -5.64
N ASN A 2 -16.27 12.98 -5.72
CA ASN A 2 -16.59 14.29 -5.11
C ASN A 2 -17.93 14.90 -5.56
N ALA A 3 -18.26 14.85 -6.84
CA ALA A 3 -19.57 15.29 -7.34
C ALA A 3 -20.75 14.53 -6.69
N LEU A 4 -20.61 13.22 -6.46
CA LEU A 4 -21.62 12.40 -5.78
C LEU A 4 -21.81 12.81 -4.31
N VAL A 5 -20.73 13.23 -3.63
CA VAL A 5 -20.80 13.74 -2.25
C VAL A 5 -21.64 15.01 -2.19
N ARG A 6 -21.39 15.95 -3.12
CA ARG A 6 -22.09 17.24 -3.20
C ARG A 6 -23.57 17.06 -3.53
N VAL A 7 -23.88 16.34 -4.61
CA VAL A 7 -25.29 16.13 -5.02
C VAL A 7 -26.08 15.36 -3.96
N SER A 8 -25.47 14.37 -3.31
CA SER A 8 -26.12 13.58 -2.25
C SER A 8 -26.49 14.44 -1.04
N ALA A 9 -25.65 15.43 -0.71
CA ALA A 9 -25.93 16.37 0.38
C ALA A 9 -27.16 17.22 0.11
N VAL A 10 -27.34 17.68 -1.13
CA VAL A 10 -28.53 18.46 -1.51
C VAL A 10 -29.79 17.59 -1.51
N LEU A 11 -29.72 16.38 -2.05
CA LEU A 11 -30.92 15.55 -2.28
C LEU A 11 -31.42 14.82 -1.03
N THR A 12 -30.52 14.32 -0.19
CA THR A 12 -30.88 13.39 0.91
C THR A 12 -30.07 13.61 2.19
N ASN A 13 -28.85 14.12 2.06
CA ASN A 13 -27.94 14.43 3.17
C ASN A 13 -27.77 13.31 4.20
N GLY A 14 -27.48 12.08 3.74
CA GLY A 14 -27.21 10.98 4.66
C GLY A 14 -25.87 11.15 5.37
N GLN A 15 -25.83 11.04 6.70
CA GLN A 15 -24.62 11.21 7.53
C GLN A 15 -23.46 10.28 7.17
N TYR A 16 -23.77 9.10 6.64
CA TYR A 16 -22.79 8.09 6.27
C TYR A 16 -22.88 7.75 4.78
N MET A 17 -21.73 7.43 4.18
CA MET A 17 -21.62 7.14 2.75
C MET A 17 -20.87 5.83 2.54
N LEU A 18 -21.51 4.87 1.88
CA LEU A 18 -20.84 3.64 1.45
C LEU A 18 -20.20 3.86 0.08
N ASN A 19 -18.89 3.65 -0.03
CA ASN A 19 -18.23 3.54 -1.33
C ASN A 19 -18.11 2.07 -1.77
N LEU A 20 -18.43 1.81 -3.04
CA LEU A 20 -18.41 0.48 -3.65
C LEU A 20 -18.09 0.59 -5.15
N ASP A 21 -17.10 -0.18 -5.60
CA ASP A 21 -16.75 -0.30 -7.01
C ASP A 21 -17.75 -1.18 -7.77
N CYS A 22 -17.87 -0.97 -9.09
CA CYS A 22 -18.81 -1.71 -9.95
C CYS A 22 -18.55 -3.22 -10.00
N ASP A 23 -17.31 -3.65 -9.77
CA ASP A 23 -16.92 -5.05 -9.76
C ASP A 23 -17.07 -5.70 -8.37
N HIS A 24 -17.58 -4.96 -7.38
CA HIS A 24 -17.85 -5.44 -6.04
C HIS A 24 -19.35 -5.39 -5.72
N TYR A 25 -19.84 -6.43 -5.06
CA TYR A 25 -21.23 -6.54 -4.63
C TYR A 25 -21.32 -6.84 -3.13
N ILE A 26 -22.49 -6.53 -2.56
CA ILE A 26 -22.81 -6.81 -1.15
C ILE A 26 -23.13 -8.30 -1.03
N ASN A 27 -22.23 -9.07 -0.43
CA ASN A 27 -22.44 -10.50 -0.18
C ASN A 27 -23.17 -10.77 1.15
N ASN A 28 -23.04 -9.89 2.14
CA ASN A 28 -23.75 -9.99 3.42
C ASN A 28 -24.70 -8.81 3.61
N SER A 29 -26.01 -9.05 3.64
CA SER A 29 -27.01 -8.00 3.89
C SER A 29 -26.89 -7.32 5.26
N LYS A 30 -26.07 -7.86 6.17
CA LYS A 30 -25.76 -7.24 7.46
C LYS A 30 -24.59 -6.26 7.42
N ALA A 31 -23.88 -6.11 6.30
CA ALA A 31 -22.67 -5.28 6.19
C ALA A 31 -22.88 -3.84 6.69
N VAL A 32 -23.96 -3.18 6.24
CA VAL A 32 -24.28 -1.82 6.69
C VAL A 32 -24.59 -1.79 8.18
N ARG A 33 -25.38 -2.75 8.69
CA ARG A 33 -25.71 -2.85 10.12
C ARG A 33 -24.47 -3.06 10.99
N GLU A 34 -23.51 -3.85 10.52
CA GLU A 34 -22.23 -4.09 11.19
C GLU A 34 -21.37 -2.82 11.21
N ALA A 35 -21.34 -2.05 10.13
CA ALA A 35 -20.66 -0.75 10.10
C ALA A 35 -21.27 0.25 11.10
N MET A 36 -22.61 0.33 11.14
CA MET A 36 -23.32 1.21 12.06
C MET A 36 -23.03 0.89 13.53
N CYS A 37 -22.73 -0.37 13.87
CA CYS A 37 -22.36 -0.74 15.24
C CYS A 37 -21.14 0.04 15.77
N PHE A 38 -20.20 0.40 14.89
CA PHE A 38 -19.02 1.18 15.27
C PHE A 38 -19.27 2.68 15.17
N LEU A 39 -19.97 3.11 14.12
CA LEU A 39 -20.23 4.52 13.83
C LEU A 39 -21.24 5.16 14.80
N MET A 40 -22.15 4.36 15.35
CA MET A 40 -23.18 4.78 16.32
C MET A 40 -22.79 4.52 17.78
N ASP A 41 -21.59 3.97 18.06
CA ASP A 41 -21.12 3.82 19.44
C ASP A 41 -20.85 5.21 20.05
N PRO A 42 -21.49 5.61 21.16
CA PRO A 42 -21.29 6.94 21.75
C PRO A 42 -19.84 7.25 22.15
N ASN A 43 -19.03 6.22 22.44
CA ASN A 43 -17.66 6.38 22.93
C ASN A 43 -16.62 6.40 21.79
N LEU A 44 -16.89 5.64 20.72
CA LEU A 44 -15.98 5.45 19.59
C LEU A 44 -16.44 6.22 18.36
N GLY A 45 -17.72 6.13 18.01
CA GLY A 45 -18.35 6.66 16.80
C GLY A 45 -17.96 8.09 16.44
N PRO A 46 -18.00 9.07 17.37
CA PRO A 46 -17.62 10.46 17.08
C PRO A 46 -16.19 10.64 16.56
N GLN A 47 -15.29 9.69 16.82
CA GLN A 47 -13.90 9.73 16.36
C GLN A 47 -13.65 8.88 15.11
N VAL A 48 -14.63 8.10 14.66
CA VAL A 48 -14.49 7.19 13.53
C VAL A 48 -14.79 7.93 12.22
N CYS A 49 -13.81 8.01 11.33
CA CYS A 49 -14.00 8.58 9.99
C CYS A 49 -14.53 7.56 8.98
N TYR A 50 -14.14 6.29 9.09
CA TYR A 50 -14.68 5.24 8.24
C TYR A 50 -14.49 3.84 8.81
N VAL A 51 -15.34 2.92 8.36
CA VAL A 51 -15.24 1.48 8.60
C VAL A 51 -14.86 0.77 7.31
N GLN A 52 -13.67 0.19 7.27
CA GLN A 52 -13.13 -0.56 6.14
C GLN A 52 -13.44 -2.04 6.31
N PHE A 53 -13.97 -2.67 5.25
CA PHE A 53 -14.16 -4.13 5.19
C PHE A 53 -13.07 -4.79 4.32
N PRO A 54 -12.70 -6.05 4.60
CA PRO A 54 -11.80 -6.81 3.73
C PRO A 54 -12.39 -6.99 2.33
N GLN A 55 -11.59 -6.70 1.31
CA GLN A 55 -11.94 -7.07 -0.07
C GLN A 55 -11.70 -8.57 -0.24
N ARG A 56 -12.73 -9.28 -0.70
CA ARG A 56 -12.64 -10.71 -1.00
C ARG A 56 -13.04 -10.91 -2.45
N PHE A 57 -12.41 -11.86 -3.12
CA PHE A 57 -12.68 -12.08 -4.54
C PHE A 57 -13.24 -13.48 -4.80
N ASP A 58 -14.12 -13.56 -5.80
CA ASP A 58 -14.56 -14.81 -6.43
C ASP A 58 -13.65 -15.14 -7.63
N GLY A 59 -13.86 -16.31 -8.25
CA GLY A 59 -13.13 -16.71 -9.46
C GLY A 59 -11.64 -17.05 -9.25
N ILE A 60 -11.19 -17.24 -8.01
CA ILE A 60 -9.79 -17.57 -7.71
C ILE A 60 -9.54 -19.07 -7.90
N ASP A 61 -8.52 -19.43 -8.69
CA ASP A 61 -8.05 -20.81 -8.84
C ASP A 61 -7.74 -21.47 -7.47
N ARG A 62 -7.94 -22.79 -7.37
CA ARG A 62 -7.69 -23.57 -6.15
C ARG A 62 -6.26 -23.39 -5.62
N ASN A 63 -5.30 -23.21 -6.52
CA ASN A 63 -3.87 -23.06 -6.18
C ASN A 63 -3.41 -21.60 -6.01
N ASP A 64 -4.32 -20.63 -6.16
CA ASP A 64 -4.10 -19.18 -6.15
C ASP A 64 -2.71 -18.79 -6.69
N ARG A 65 -2.43 -19.14 -7.95
CA ARG A 65 -1.08 -19.03 -8.53
C ARG A 65 -0.53 -17.60 -8.51
N TYR A 66 -1.43 -16.62 -8.54
CA TYR A 66 -1.11 -15.20 -8.65
C TYR A 66 -1.32 -14.42 -7.35
N ALA A 67 -1.52 -15.12 -6.23
CA ALA A 67 -1.70 -14.52 -4.91
C ALA A 67 -2.85 -13.48 -4.87
N ASN A 68 -3.93 -13.72 -5.61
CA ASN A 68 -5.03 -12.77 -5.76
C ASN A 68 -5.79 -12.56 -4.45
N ARG A 69 -5.73 -13.51 -3.49
CA ARG A 69 -6.34 -13.36 -2.17
C ARG A 69 -5.66 -12.29 -1.31
N ASN A 70 -4.38 -12.00 -1.57
CA ASN A 70 -3.58 -10.98 -0.88
C ASN A 70 -3.76 -10.98 0.66
N THR A 71 -3.74 -12.16 1.28
CA THR A 71 -4.13 -12.29 2.70
C THR A 71 -3.16 -11.65 3.67
N VAL A 72 -1.86 -11.60 3.34
CA VAL A 72 -0.84 -10.93 4.14
C VAL A 72 -1.13 -9.43 4.27
N PHE A 73 -1.58 -8.77 3.20
CA PHE A 73 -2.01 -7.39 3.27
C PHE A 73 -3.17 -7.18 4.25
N PHE A 74 -4.15 -8.10 4.28
CA PHE A 74 -5.27 -8.02 5.21
C PHE A 74 -4.89 -8.36 6.67
N ILE A 75 -3.80 -9.11 6.90
CA ILE A 75 -3.22 -9.26 8.24
C ILE A 75 -2.65 -7.91 8.72
N ASN A 76 -1.91 -7.22 7.85
CA ASN A 76 -1.33 -5.91 8.18
C ASN A 76 -2.42 -4.89 8.56
N LEU A 77 -3.53 -4.83 7.83
CA LEU A 77 -4.65 -3.95 8.17
C LEU A 77 -5.23 -4.24 9.56
N ARG A 78 -5.25 -5.51 9.97
CA ARG A 78 -5.67 -5.90 11.33
C ARG A 78 -4.68 -5.43 12.40
N GLY A 79 -3.39 -5.40 12.07
CA GLY A 79 -2.35 -4.83 12.94
C GLY A 79 -2.52 -3.31 13.13
N LEU A 80 -2.80 -2.58 12.04
CA LEU A 80 -3.01 -1.12 12.07
C LEU A 80 -4.27 -0.71 12.84
N ASP A 81 -5.29 -1.57 12.86
CA ASP A 81 -6.53 -1.35 13.62
C ASP A 81 -6.30 -1.15 15.13
N GLY A 82 -5.22 -1.70 15.67
CA GLY A 82 -4.79 -1.49 17.06
C GLY A 82 -4.18 -0.10 17.35
N ILE A 83 -3.75 0.63 16.32
CA ILE A 83 -3.06 1.92 16.44
C ILE A 83 -4.04 3.06 16.15
N GLN A 84 -4.32 3.32 14.88
CA GLN A 84 -5.23 4.40 14.45
C GLN A 84 -6.27 3.92 13.43
N GLY A 85 -6.20 2.67 12.97
CA GLY A 85 -7.15 2.09 12.03
C GLY A 85 -6.49 1.69 10.71
N PRO A 86 -7.17 0.89 9.87
CA PRO A 86 -6.68 0.52 8.55
C PRO A 86 -6.64 1.73 7.61
N VAL A 87 -5.78 1.68 6.59
CA VAL A 87 -5.82 2.62 5.47
C VAL A 87 -7.08 2.39 4.60
N TYR A 88 -7.51 3.42 3.86
CA TYR A 88 -8.58 3.29 2.88
C TYR A 88 -8.05 2.64 1.59
N VAL A 89 -8.77 1.64 1.09
CA VAL A 89 -8.31 0.77 -0.03
C VAL A 89 -9.24 0.79 -1.26
N GLY A 90 -10.07 1.83 -1.37
CA GLY A 90 -10.83 2.10 -2.60
C GLY A 90 -12.25 1.54 -2.66
N THR A 91 -12.63 0.50 -1.90
CA THR A 91 -13.98 -0.09 -1.96
C THR A 91 -14.39 -0.74 -0.63
N GLY A 92 -15.70 -0.98 -0.46
CA GLY A 92 -16.26 -1.64 0.72
C GLY A 92 -16.02 -0.86 2.01
N CYS A 93 -16.22 0.47 1.95
CA CYS A 93 -15.88 1.37 3.04
C CYS A 93 -17.06 2.32 3.34
N VAL A 94 -17.47 2.39 4.62
CA VAL A 94 -18.54 3.29 5.08
C VAL A 94 -17.91 4.50 5.77
N PHE A 95 -18.01 5.66 5.14
CA PHE A 95 -17.45 6.91 5.59
C PHE A 95 -18.44 7.74 6.42
N ASN A 96 -17.91 8.48 7.38
CA ASN A 96 -18.57 9.62 8.00
C ASN A 96 -18.44 10.84 7.09
N ARG A 97 -19.58 11.45 6.73
CA ARG A 97 -19.65 12.58 5.82
C ARG A 97 -18.89 13.81 6.33
N THR A 98 -18.94 14.10 7.64
CA THR A 98 -18.23 15.25 8.23
C THR A 98 -16.71 15.11 8.06
N ALA A 99 -16.21 13.88 8.15
CA ALA A 99 -14.80 13.59 7.94
C ALA A 99 -14.39 13.79 6.47
N ILE A 100 -15.27 13.47 5.50
CA ILE A 100 -15.05 13.74 4.05
C ILE A 100 -14.99 15.25 3.77
N TYR A 101 -15.85 16.03 4.43
CA TYR A 101 -15.81 17.51 4.39
C TYR A 101 -14.57 18.11 5.05
N GLY A 102 -13.75 17.27 5.68
CA GLY A 102 -12.47 17.65 6.25
C GLY A 102 -12.57 18.44 7.53
N TYR A 103 -13.69 18.33 8.25
CA TYR A 103 -13.78 18.76 9.63
C TYR A 103 -12.84 17.94 10.52
N GLU A 104 -12.45 18.52 11.64
CA GLU A 104 -11.66 17.84 12.64
C GLU A 104 -12.53 16.95 13.55
N PRO A 105 -12.01 15.81 14.05
CA PRO A 105 -12.76 15.01 15.00
C PRO A 105 -12.90 15.74 16.34
N PRO A 106 -14.04 15.57 17.04
CA PRO A 106 -14.30 16.20 18.34
C PRO A 106 -13.20 15.87 19.33
N ILE A 107 -12.72 16.90 20.04
CA ILE A 107 -11.60 16.78 20.96
C ILE A 107 -12.09 16.10 22.24
N LYS A 108 -11.63 14.87 22.50
CA LYS A 108 -11.83 14.26 23.82
C LYS A 108 -11.11 15.11 24.87
N ALA A 109 -11.85 15.64 25.84
CA ALA A 109 -11.28 16.26 27.03
C ALA A 109 -10.28 15.27 27.67
N LYS A 110 -9.00 15.67 27.75
CA LYS A 110 -7.97 14.84 28.38
C LYS A 110 -8.34 14.63 29.84
N LYS A 111 -8.61 13.39 30.25
CA LYS A 111 -8.56 13.04 31.67
C LYS A 111 -7.13 13.32 32.16
N PRO A 112 -6.93 14.02 33.29
CA PRO A 112 -5.59 14.27 33.81
C PRO A 112 -4.90 12.94 34.03
N GLY A 113 -3.76 12.75 33.37
CA GLY A 113 -2.98 11.52 33.47
C GLY A 113 -2.56 11.26 34.92
N PHE A 114 -2.44 10.00 35.28
CA PHE A 114 -2.07 9.52 36.62
C PHE A 114 -0.80 10.20 37.19
N LEU A 115 0.14 10.62 36.33
CA LEU A 115 1.34 11.38 36.70
C LEU A 115 1.07 12.81 37.18
N ALA A 116 -0.04 13.45 36.77
CA ALA A 116 -0.45 14.76 37.27
C ALA A 116 -1.11 14.67 38.67
N SER A 117 -1.57 13.49 39.07
CA SER A 117 -2.10 13.23 40.42
C SER A 117 -1.00 12.91 41.45
N LEU A 118 0.20 12.53 40.99
CA LEU A 118 1.33 12.12 41.86
C LEU A 118 2.27 13.28 42.22
N CYS A 119 2.25 14.38 41.46
CA CYS A 119 2.99 15.60 41.79
C CYS A 119 2.07 16.58 42.54
N GLY A 120 1.98 16.40 43.86
CA GLY A 120 1.17 17.20 44.77
C GLY A 120 1.27 18.71 44.54
N GLY A 121 0.11 19.34 44.38
CA GLY A 121 -0.02 20.78 44.23
C GLY A 121 0.48 21.53 45.47
N LYS A 122 1.47 22.40 45.28
CA LYS A 122 1.72 23.51 46.22
C LYS A 122 0.74 24.65 45.90
N LYS A 123 -0.33 24.74 46.68
CA LYS A 123 -1.11 25.98 46.82
C LYS A 123 -0.19 27.08 47.34
N LYS A 124 0.10 28.11 46.53
CA LYS A 124 0.56 29.41 47.02
C LYS A 124 -0.60 30.38 47.00
N THR A 125 -1.04 30.75 48.19
CA THR A 125 -1.91 31.88 48.50
C THR A 125 -1.17 33.21 48.29
N SER A 126 -1.71 34.13 47.49
CA SER A 126 -1.47 35.57 47.68
C SER A 126 -2.56 36.44 47.04
N LYS A 127 -3.33 37.07 47.92
CA LYS A 127 -4.03 38.37 47.90
C LYS A 127 -4.33 39.09 46.57
N SER A 128 -5.57 39.56 46.52
CA SER A 128 -6.20 40.45 45.53
C SER A 128 -5.44 41.75 45.22
N LYS A 129 -5.45 42.16 43.95
CA LYS A 129 -5.60 43.56 43.52
C LYS A 129 -6.25 43.60 42.13
N LYS A 130 -7.41 44.25 42.04
CA LYS A 130 -8.09 44.65 40.78
C LYS A 130 -7.19 45.61 40.00
N ARG A 131 -6.97 45.37 38.69
CA ARG A 131 -6.98 46.39 37.62
C ARG A 131 -6.93 45.76 36.22
N SER A 132 -7.94 46.13 35.43
CA SER A 132 -8.02 46.39 33.99
C SER A 132 -7.02 45.76 33.00
N SER A 133 -7.61 45.21 31.93
CA SER A 133 -7.15 45.19 30.53
C SER A 133 -5.69 44.83 30.25
N ASP A 134 -5.48 43.61 29.73
CA ASP A 134 -4.91 43.42 28.38
C ASP A 134 -4.79 41.92 28.07
N LYS A 135 -5.56 41.46 27.08
CA LYS A 135 -5.43 40.13 26.47
C LYS A 135 -4.15 40.11 25.63
N LYS A 136 -3.03 39.71 26.22
CA LYS A 136 -1.82 39.37 25.47
C LYS A 136 -1.97 37.95 24.91
N LYS A 137 -2.38 37.84 23.64
CA LYS A 137 -2.26 36.62 22.82
C LYS A 137 -0.78 36.21 22.79
N SER A 138 -0.46 35.03 23.30
CA SER A 138 0.83 34.41 23.06
C SER A 138 0.84 33.83 21.64
N ASN A 139 1.54 34.50 20.73
CA ASN A 139 1.92 33.94 19.44
C ASN A 139 2.82 32.73 19.68
N LYS A 140 2.27 31.52 19.53
CA LYS A 140 3.06 30.36 19.14
C LYS A 140 2.91 30.23 17.63
N HIS A 141 4.01 30.49 16.93
CA HIS A 141 4.18 30.17 15.52
C HIS A 141 3.88 28.67 15.31
N VAL A 142 2.76 28.36 14.66
CA VAL A 142 2.43 27.04 14.15
C VAL A 142 2.61 27.13 12.65
N ASP A 143 3.53 26.34 12.09
CA ASP A 143 3.70 26.24 10.64
C ASP A 143 2.40 25.73 9.99
N SER A 144 1.84 26.55 9.11
CA SER A 144 0.50 26.48 8.56
C SER A 144 0.37 25.50 7.39
N SER A 145 0.45 24.20 7.66
CA SER A 145 0.17 23.17 6.63
C SER A 145 -1.23 22.53 6.75
N VAL A 146 -1.96 22.78 7.84
CA VAL A 146 -3.33 22.29 8.05
C VAL A 146 -4.17 23.42 8.68
N PRO A 147 -5.18 23.98 7.99
CA PRO A 147 -6.10 24.93 8.59
C PRO A 147 -7.02 24.24 9.61
N VAL A 148 -7.20 24.87 10.78
CA VAL A 148 -8.02 24.37 11.90
C VAL A 148 -9.46 24.78 11.69
N PHE A 149 -10.39 23.82 11.64
CA PHE A 149 -11.83 24.05 11.55
C PHE A 149 -12.58 23.03 12.40
N ASN A 150 -13.11 23.47 13.55
CA ASN A 150 -14.07 22.71 14.35
C ASN A 150 -15.50 23.16 14.01
N LEU A 151 -16.45 22.24 14.04
CA LEU A 151 -17.87 22.56 13.84
C LEU A 151 -18.42 23.44 14.99
N GLU A 152 -17.96 23.17 16.22
CA GLU A 152 -18.32 23.91 17.45
C GLU A 152 -17.88 25.38 17.41
N ASP A 153 -16.70 25.66 16.84
CA ASP A 153 -16.15 27.04 16.74
C ASP A 153 -16.93 27.93 15.75
N ILE A 154 -17.73 27.33 14.86
CA ILE A 154 -18.56 28.04 13.87
C ILE A 154 -19.94 28.38 14.47
N GLU A 155 -20.50 27.52 15.33
CA GLU A 155 -21.79 27.78 16.01
C GLU A 155 -21.69 28.91 17.05
N GLU A 156 -20.62 28.98 17.84
CA GLU A 156 -20.44 30.07 18.83
C GLU A 156 -20.32 31.47 18.17
N GLY A 157 -19.96 31.55 16.90
CA GLY A 157 -19.89 32.81 16.14
C GLY A 157 -21.24 33.36 15.69
N VAL A 158 -22.35 32.65 15.93
CA VAL A 158 -23.70 33.01 15.46
C VAL A 158 -24.56 33.64 16.58
N GLU A 159 -24.17 33.51 17.86
CA GLU A 159 -25.01 33.93 19.00
C GLU A 159 -24.63 35.25 19.70
N GLY A 160 -23.71 36.06 19.15
CA GLY A 160 -23.34 37.37 19.70
C GLY A 160 -23.65 38.52 18.73
N ALA A 161 -24.37 39.55 19.18
CA ALA A 161 -24.73 40.71 18.33
C ALA A 161 -23.85 41.94 18.63
N GLY A 162 -22.96 42.30 17.70
CA GLY A 162 -22.22 43.57 17.65
C GLY A 162 -21.64 43.88 16.27
N PHE A 163 -21.32 45.15 15.99
CA PHE A 163 -20.92 45.67 14.66
C PHE A 163 -19.57 45.14 14.13
N ASP A 164 -18.72 44.56 15.00
CA ASP A 164 -17.50 43.82 14.59
C ASP A 164 -17.83 42.39 14.08
N ASP A 165 -19.03 41.88 14.35
CA ASP A 165 -19.45 40.53 13.97
C ASP A 165 -19.85 40.46 12.50
N GLU A 166 -20.40 41.51 11.88
CA GLU A 166 -20.77 41.47 10.45
C GLU A 166 -19.55 41.19 9.56
N LYS A 167 -18.40 41.79 9.88
CA LYS A 167 -17.14 41.51 9.17
C LYS A 167 -16.66 40.09 9.46
N SER A 168 -16.87 39.57 10.67
CA SER A 168 -16.48 38.20 11.04
C SER A 168 -17.38 37.14 10.40
N VAL A 169 -18.68 37.38 10.33
CA VAL A 169 -19.71 36.54 9.69
C VAL A 169 -19.52 36.56 8.18
N LEU A 170 -19.24 37.72 7.58
CA LEU A 170 -18.95 37.84 6.16
C LEU A 170 -17.62 37.18 5.79
N MET A 171 -16.59 37.30 6.64
CA MET A 171 -15.34 36.53 6.49
C MET A 171 -15.54 35.02 6.69
N SER A 172 -16.42 34.61 7.61
CA SER A 172 -16.80 33.21 7.84
C SER A 172 -17.53 32.63 6.62
N GLN A 173 -18.50 33.36 6.08
CA GLN A 173 -19.24 32.97 4.88
C GLN A 173 -18.33 32.90 3.65
N MET A 174 -17.46 33.89 3.45
CA MET A 174 -16.45 33.84 2.38
C MET A 174 -15.49 32.64 2.54
N SER A 175 -15.16 32.25 3.77
CA SER A 175 -14.33 31.07 4.03
C SER A 175 -15.06 29.76 3.72
N LEU A 176 -16.35 29.67 4.02
CA LEU A 176 -17.20 28.52 3.71
C LEU A 176 -17.44 28.41 2.19
N GLU A 177 -17.67 29.52 1.50
CA GLU A 177 -17.80 29.54 0.04
C GLU A 177 -16.50 29.14 -0.66
N LYS A 178 -15.37 29.64 -0.16
CA LYS A 178 -14.05 29.22 -0.65
C LYS A 178 -13.80 27.73 -0.41
N ARG A 179 -14.27 27.19 0.71
CA ARG A 179 -14.06 25.77 1.04
C ARG A 179 -14.98 24.85 0.25
N PHE A 180 -16.28 25.07 0.34
CA PHE A 180 -17.33 24.17 -0.14
C PHE A 180 -17.90 24.53 -1.51
N GLY A 181 -17.70 25.76 -1.98
CA GLY A 181 -18.21 26.30 -3.23
C GLY A 181 -19.36 27.30 -3.04
N GLN A 182 -19.88 27.81 -4.16
CA GLN A 182 -20.80 28.96 -4.19
C GLN A 182 -22.26 28.63 -3.83
N SER A 183 -22.61 27.35 -3.68
CA SER A 183 -23.98 26.94 -3.36
C SER A 183 -24.28 27.16 -1.88
N ALA A 184 -25.09 28.18 -1.57
CA ALA A 184 -25.56 28.45 -0.21
C ALA A 184 -26.38 27.27 0.36
N ALA A 185 -27.18 26.60 -0.49
CA ALA A 185 -27.99 25.45 -0.09
C ALA A 185 -27.11 24.24 0.28
N PHE A 186 -26.04 23.98 -0.48
CA PHE A 186 -25.07 22.95 -0.14
C PHE A 186 -24.31 23.29 1.14
N VAL A 187 -23.81 24.52 1.27
CA VAL A 187 -23.11 24.98 2.47
C VAL A 187 -24.00 24.82 3.71
N ALA A 188 -25.26 25.26 3.65
CA ALA A 188 -26.22 25.07 4.73
C ALA A 188 -26.44 23.59 5.06
N SER A 189 -26.54 22.73 4.04
CA SER A 189 -26.65 21.27 4.24
C SER A 189 -25.45 20.66 4.96
N THR A 190 -24.23 21.17 4.73
CA THR A 190 -23.03 20.68 5.42
C THR A 190 -22.96 21.04 6.91
N LEU A 191 -23.68 22.08 7.34
CA LEU A 191 -23.75 22.51 8.73
C LEU A 191 -24.78 21.70 9.55
N MET A 192 -25.62 20.90 8.89
CA MET A 192 -26.61 20.05 9.56
C MET A 192 -25.97 18.76 10.09
N GLU A 193 -25.67 18.71 11.38
CA GLU A 193 -24.99 17.56 12.02
C GLU A 193 -25.76 16.23 11.85
N TYR A 194 -27.09 16.28 12.01
CA TYR A 194 -27.97 15.10 11.89
C TYR A 194 -28.35 14.75 10.44
N GLY A 195 -27.86 15.52 9.47
CA GLY A 195 -28.21 15.37 8.07
C GLY A 195 -29.68 15.70 7.78
N GLY A 196 -30.19 15.15 6.68
CA GLY A 196 -31.51 15.46 6.16
C GLY A 196 -31.59 16.77 5.36
N VAL A 197 -32.79 17.05 4.86
CA VAL A 197 -33.10 18.21 4.02
C VAL A 197 -34.08 19.12 4.76
N PRO A 198 -33.93 20.46 4.71
CA PRO A 198 -34.88 21.37 5.36
C PRO A 198 -36.32 21.14 4.90
N GLN A 199 -37.28 21.19 5.83
CA GLN A 199 -38.71 20.95 5.53
C GLN A 199 -39.31 21.97 4.54
N SER A 200 -38.68 23.13 4.37
CA SER A 200 -39.07 24.18 3.44
C SER A 200 -38.59 23.97 2.00
N SER A 201 -37.78 22.94 1.74
CA SER A 201 -37.24 22.68 0.40
C SER A 201 -38.25 21.97 -0.51
N THR A 202 -38.43 22.49 -1.73
CA THR A 202 -39.27 21.86 -2.77
C THR A 202 -38.43 20.94 -3.67
N PRO A 203 -38.98 19.82 -4.18
CA PRO A 203 -38.25 18.93 -5.09
C PRO A 203 -37.64 19.65 -6.31
N GLU A 204 -38.34 20.63 -6.87
CA GLU A 204 -37.86 21.43 -8.01
C GLU A 204 -36.65 22.28 -7.63
N SER A 205 -36.67 22.91 -6.45
CA SER A 205 -35.54 23.69 -5.95
C SER A 205 -34.32 22.81 -5.67
N LEU A 206 -34.53 21.62 -5.08
CA LEU A 206 -33.47 20.66 -4.79
C LEU A 206 -32.85 20.11 -6.07
N LEU A 207 -33.67 19.83 -7.11
CA LEU A 207 -33.17 19.35 -8.39
C LEU A 207 -32.34 20.42 -9.12
N LYS A 208 -32.82 21.67 -9.14
CA LYS A 208 -32.07 22.79 -9.72
C LYS A 208 -30.71 22.97 -9.02
N GLU A 209 -30.70 22.88 -7.70
CA GLU A 209 -29.50 22.99 -6.90
C GLU A 209 -28.55 21.80 -7.09
N ALA A 210 -29.09 20.58 -7.15
CA ALA A 210 -28.35 19.36 -7.44
C ALA A 210 -27.61 19.45 -8.79
N ILE A 211 -28.24 20.04 -9.82
CA ILE A 211 -27.61 20.29 -11.13
C ILE A 211 -26.50 21.35 -11.01
N HIS A 212 -26.69 22.39 -10.21
CA HIS A 212 -25.69 23.42 -10.00
C HIS A 212 -24.41 22.88 -9.35
N VAL A 213 -24.53 22.09 -8.29
CA VAL A 213 -23.38 21.57 -7.52
C VAL A 213 -22.56 20.51 -8.25
N ILE A 214 -23.06 19.95 -9.35
CA ILE A 214 -22.35 19.02 -10.23
C ILE A 214 -21.84 19.68 -11.53
N SER A 215 -22.00 20.99 -11.65
CA SER A 215 -21.49 21.73 -12.83
C SER A 215 -19.96 21.64 -12.92
N CYS A 216 -19.43 21.71 -14.15
CA CYS A 216 -18.01 21.52 -14.43
C CYS A 216 -17.11 22.55 -13.74
N GLY A 217 -17.55 23.81 -13.62
CA GLY A 217 -16.80 24.89 -12.99
C GLY A 217 -17.00 25.01 -11.48
N TYR A 218 -17.76 24.09 -10.85
CA TYR A 218 -18.06 24.19 -9.41
C TYR A 218 -16.79 24.10 -8.55
N GLU A 219 -15.79 23.35 -9.00
CA GLU A 219 -14.59 23.06 -8.22
C GLU A 219 -13.49 24.12 -8.38
N ASP A 220 -13.53 24.96 -9.42
CA ASP A 220 -12.44 25.85 -9.87
C ASP A 220 -11.91 26.81 -8.80
N LYS A 221 -12.80 27.28 -7.92
CA LYS A 221 -12.49 28.26 -6.86
C LYS A 221 -12.65 27.70 -5.45
N SER A 222 -12.86 26.39 -5.35
CA SER A 222 -13.15 25.71 -4.09
C SER A 222 -11.95 24.89 -3.59
N GLU A 223 -12.03 24.40 -2.37
CA GLU A 223 -11.01 23.49 -1.80
C GLU A 223 -11.29 22.00 -2.13
N TRP A 224 -12.27 21.70 -2.99
CA TRP A 224 -12.58 20.33 -3.42
C TRP A 224 -11.39 19.66 -4.09
N GLY A 225 -11.11 18.44 -3.67
CA GLY A 225 -9.99 17.62 -4.16
C GLY A 225 -8.60 18.07 -3.69
N THR A 226 -8.44 19.31 -3.23
CA THR A 226 -7.15 19.79 -2.69
C THR A 226 -7.10 19.60 -1.17
N GLU A 227 -8.12 20.05 -0.44
CA GLU A 227 -8.23 19.90 1.01
C GLU A 227 -9.44 19.08 1.46
N ILE A 228 -10.55 19.10 0.74
CA ILE A 228 -11.78 18.36 1.11
C ILE A 228 -12.18 17.32 0.05
N GLY A 229 -12.92 16.29 0.46
CA GLY A 229 -13.28 15.19 -0.42
C GLY A 229 -12.16 14.19 -0.66
N TRP A 230 -12.26 13.45 -1.76
CA TRP A 230 -11.20 12.60 -2.30
C TRP A 230 -10.10 13.46 -2.89
N ILE A 231 -8.86 13.19 -2.50
CA ILE A 231 -7.72 14.07 -2.78
C ILE A 231 -7.14 13.81 -4.17
N TYR A 232 -6.95 14.88 -4.94
CA TYR A 232 -6.41 14.84 -6.30
C TYR A 232 -4.89 14.76 -6.32
N GLY A 233 -4.34 14.33 -7.46
CA GLY A 233 -2.90 14.39 -7.73
C GLY A 233 -2.12 13.09 -7.52
N SER A 234 -2.80 11.97 -7.23
CA SER A 234 -2.20 10.64 -7.26
C SER A 234 -3.15 9.63 -7.89
N VAL A 235 -2.60 8.64 -8.60
CA VAL A 235 -3.34 7.47 -9.11
C VAL A 235 -3.87 6.57 -7.97
N THR A 236 -3.32 6.70 -6.76
CA THR A 236 -3.80 6.02 -5.55
C THR A 236 -4.39 7.05 -4.59
N GLU A 237 -5.49 7.68 -5.01
CA GLU A 237 -6.19 8.69 -4.21
C GLU A 237 -6.82 8.10 -2.95
N ASP A 238 -7.07 6.80 -2.93
CA ASP A 238 -7.62 6.05 -1.80
C ASP A 238 -6.73 6.16 -0.56
N ILE A 239 -5.48 5.71 -0.64
CA ILE A 239 -4.51 5.75 0.47
C ILE A 239 -4.25 7.21 0.86
N LEU A 240 -4.12 8.12 -0.13
CA LEU A 240 -3.87 9.54 0.13
C LEU A 240 -5.03 10.20 0.90
N THR A 241 -6.27 9.90 0.53
CA THR A 241 -7.46 10.43 1.22
C THR A 241 -7.52 9.91 2.65
N GLY A 242 -7.30 8.60 2.85
CA GLY A 242 -7.24 8.00 4.19
C GLY A 242 -6.15 8.61 5.07
N PHE A 243 -4.94 8.78 4.52
CA PHE A 243 -3.81 9.41 5.19
C PHE A 243 -4.13 10.84 5.64
N LYS A 244 -4.76 11.64 4.78
CA LYS A 244 -5.12 13.02 5.11
C LYS A 244 -6.16 13.10 6.24
N MET A 245 -7.13 12.21 6.25
CA MET A 245 -8.11 12.11 7.34
C MET A 245 -7.43 11.71 8.66
N HIS A 246 -6.54 10.70 8.63
CA HIS A 246 -5.79 10.28 9.82
C HIS A 246 -4.82 11.37 10.31
N ALA A 247 -4.23 12.15 9.41
CA ALA A 247 -3.37 13.29 9.78
C ALA A 247 -4.10 14.37 10.59
N ARG A 248 -5.41 14.56 10.32
CA ARG A 248 -6.30 15.42 11.12
C ARG A 248 -6.66 14.83 12.49
N GLY A 249 -6.37 13.55 12.72
CA GLY A 249 -6.62 12.86 14.00
C GLY A 249 -7.82 11.93 14.00
N TRP A 250 -8.48 11.74 12.86
CA TRP A 250 -9.55 10.75 12.74
C TRP A 250 -9.00 9.34 12.92
N ARG A 251 -9.87 8.44 13.39
CA ARG A 251 -9.59 7.01 13.53
C ARG A 251 -10.44 6.23 12.51
N SER A 252 -9.91 5.17 11.93
CA SER A 252 -10.71 4.22 11.16
C SER A 252 -10.86 2.89 11.91
N VAL A 253 -11.75 2.03 11.42
CA VAL A 253 -12.02 0.70 11.99
C VAL A 253 -11.95 -0.36 10.90
N TYR A 254 -11.33 -1.50 11.21
CA TYR A 254 -11.31 -2.67 10.32
C TYR A 254 -12.33 -3.73 10.75
N CYS A 255 -13.43 -3.86 10.02
CA CYS A 255 -14.51 -4.80 10.35
C CYS A 255 -14.41 -6.11 9.54
N MET A 256 -14.20 -7.24 10.22
CA MET A 256 -14.09 -8.56 9.60
C MET A 256 -15.22 -9.50 10.02
N PRO A 257 -16.40 -9.45 9.37
CA PRO A 257 -17.48 -10.37 9.65
C PRO A 257 -17.16 -11.80 9.22
N LYS A 258 -17.82 -12.78 9.87
CA LYS A 258 -17.66 -14.22 9.55
C LYS A 258 -17.96 -14.53 8.08
N ARG A 259 -19.03 -13.94 7.55
CA ARG A 259 -19.34 -13.96 6.12
C ARG A 259 -18.73 -12.70 5.50
N PRO A 260 -17.92 -12.82 4.42
CA PRO A 260 -17.40 -11.64 3.71
C PRO A 260 -18.51 -10.65 3.40
N ALA A 261 -18.36 -9.40 3.84
CA ALA A 261 -19.35 -8.36 3.64
C ALA A 261 -19.51 -8.01 2.16
N PHE A 262 -18.37 -7.82 1.51
CA PHE A 262 -18.26 -7.48 0.10
C PHE A 262 -17.44 -8.54 -0.61
N LYS A 263 -17.82 -8.82 -1.85
CA LYS A 263 -17.08 -9.69 -2.77
C LYS A 263 -16.96 -9.03 -4.12
N GLY A 264 -15.90 -9.31 -4.87
CA GLY A 264 -15.74 -8.81 -6.22
C GLY A 264 -14.98 -9.76 -7.14
N SER A 265 -14.75 -9.34 -8.38
CA SER A 265 -14.02 -10.14 -9.37
C SER A 265 -12.51 -9.92 -9.28
N ALA A 266 -11.73 -11.01 -9.23
CA ALA A 266 -10.28 -10.96 -9.27
C ALA A 266 -9.73 -10.84 -10.71
N PRO A 267 -8.53 -10.27 -10.91
CA PRO A 267 -7.81 -10.41 -12.17
C PRO A 267 -7.52 -11.88 -12.50
N ILE A 268 -7.74 -12.26 -13.75
CA ILE A 268 -7.74 -13.68 -14.16
C ILE A 268 -6.35 -14.14 -14.62
N ASN A 269 -5.56 -13.27 -15.24
CA ASN A 269 -4.21 -13.60 -15.70
C ASN A 269 -3.12 -12.76 -15.00
N LEU A 270 -1.88 -13.25 -15.08
CA LEU A 270 -0.72 -12.61 -14.44
C LEU A 270 -0.51 -11.17 -14.93
N SER A 271 -0.72 -10.91 -16.21
CA SER A 271 -0.41 -9.62 -16.82
C SER A 271 -1.35 -8.53 -16.33
N ASP A 272 -2.65 -8.83 -16.23
CA ASP A 272 -3.64 -7.92 -15.65
C ASP A 272 -3.35 -7.68 -14.16
N ARG A 273 -2.94 -8.72 -13.44
CA ARG A 273 -2.52 -8.60 -12.04
C ARG A 273 -1.26 -7.73 -11.88
N LEU A 274 -0.26 -7.88 -12.75
CA LEU A 274 0.96 -7.05 -12.72
C LEU A 274 0.68 -5.59 -13.10
N ASN A 275 -0.21 -5.33 -14.06
CA ASN A 275 -0.65 -3.96 -14.39
C ASN A 275 -1.42 -3.32 -13.22
N GLN A 276 -2.19 -4.10 -12.47
CA GLN A 276 -2.83 -3.62 -11.24
C GLN A 276 -1.78 -3.23 -10.18
N VAL A 277 -0.78 -4.09 -9.94
CA VAL A 277 0.30 -3.80 -8.98
C VAL A 277 1.17 -2.62 -9.45
N LEU A 278 1.41 -2.49 -10.76
CA LEU A 278 2.12 -1.36 -11.35
C LEU A 278 1.44 -0.05 -10.99
N ARG A 279 0.10 0.03 -11.10
CA ARG A 279 -0.65 1.22 -10.68
C ARG A 279 -0.47 1.57 -9.22
N TRP A 280 -0.60 0.57 -8.35
CA TRP A 280 -0.46 0.78 -6.91
C TRP A 280 0.94 1.30 -6.58
N ALA A 281 1.97 0.71 -7.19
CA ALA A 281 3.34 1.14 -7.01
C ALA A 281 3.59 2.55 -7.58
N LEU A 282 3.01 2.87 -8.74
CA LEU A 282 3.14 4.20 -9.36
C LEU A 282 2.49 5.27 -8.49
N GLY A 283 1.26 5.02 -8.00
CA GLY A 283 0.58 5.94 -7.10
C GLY A 283 1.33 6.14 -5.78
N SER A 284 1.88 5.07 -5.19
CA SER A 284 2.77 5.18 -4.01
C SER A 284 4.00 6.05 -4.27
N VAL A 285 4.64 5.91 -5.45
CA VAL A 285 5.79 6.75 -5.83
C VAL A 285 5.36 8.21 -6.04
N GLU A 286 4.21 8.46 -6.66
CA GLU A 286 3.66 9.82 -6.77
C GLU A 286 3.42 10.44 -5.39
N ILE A 287 2.82 9.71 -4.45
CA ILE A 287 2.64 10.17 -3.07
C ILE A 287 3.99 10.48 -2.42
N LEU A 288 5.00 9.62 -2.60
CA LEU A 288 6.35 9.79 -2.03
C LEU A 288 6.99 11.12 -2.44
N PHE A 289 6.82 11.51 -3.70
CA PHE A 289 7.39 12.74 -4.25
C PHE A 289 6.43 13.93 -4.27
N SER A 290 5.20 13.75 -3.79
CA SER A 290 4.21 14.82 -3.67
C SER A 290 4.40 15.68 -2.41
N ARG A 291 3.64 16.78 -2.32
CA ARG A 291 3.50 17.57 -1.08
C ARG A 291 3.01 16.72 0.11
N HIS A 292 2.29 15.64 -0.15
CA HIS A 292 1.62 14.80 0.84
C HIS A 292 2.45 13.61 1.31
N CYS A 293 3.77 13.62 1.13
CA CYS A 293 4.62 12.55 1.61
C CYS A 293 4.60 12.42 3.15
N PRO A 294 4.35 11.21 3.70
CA PRO A 294 4.33 10.98 5.15
C PRO A 294 5.63 11.34 5.90
N LEU A 295 6.76 11.45 5.19
CA LEU A 295 8.06 11.81 5.76
C LEU A 295 8.15 13.26 6.23
N TRP A 296 7.39 14.19 5.63
CA TRP A 296 7.41 15.61 5.99
C TRP A 296 6.02 16.24 6.17
N TYR A 297 4.96 15.64 5.61
CA TYR A 297 3.61 16.17 5.73
C TYR A 297 2.97 15.86 7.10
N GLY A 298 2.23 16.81 7.64
CA GLY A 298 1.34 16.60 8.79
C GLY A 298 2.04 16.39 10.14
N TYR A 299 3.27 16.88 10.33
CA TYR A 299 3.99 16.81 11.63
C TYR A 299 3.38 17.67 12.73
N GLY A 300 2.60 18.70 12.37
CA GLY A 300 1.75 19.45 13.30
C GLY A 300 0.38 18.81 13.56
N GLY A 301 0.08 17.68 12.92
CA GLY A 301 -1.20 17.00 13.01
C GLY A 301 -1.31 16.03 14.20
N ARG A 302 -2.37 15.21 14.17
CA ARG A 302 -2.72 14.25 15.23
C ARG A 302 -2.46 12.79 14.82
N LEU A 303 -1.58 12.56 13.84
CA LEU A 303 -1.18 11.22 13.39
C LEU A 303 -0.26 10.55 14.41
N LYS A 304 -0.58 9.32 14.83
CA LYS A 304 0.28 8.55 15.75
C LYS A 304 1.60 8.19 15.08
N PHE A 305 2.68 8.11 15.87
CA PHE A 305 4.02 7.81 15.34
C PHE A 305 4.10 6.46 14.61
N LEU A 306 3.56 5.39 15.21
CA LEU A 306 3.55 4.06 14.56
C LEU A 306 2.65 4.03 13.31
N GLU A 307 1.56 4.79 13.30
CA GLU A 307 0.70 4.94 12.11
C GLU A 307 1.45 5.65 10.99
N ARG A 308 2.19 6.72 11.31
CA ARG A 308 3.07 7.40 10.36
C ARG A 308 4.11 6.45 9.79
N PHE A 309 4.72 5.61 10.63
CA PHE A 309 5.68 4.62 10.17
C PHE A 309 5.04 3.62 9.18
N ALA A 310 3.80 3.18 9.44
CA ALA A 310 3.05 2.34 8.51
C ALA A 310 2.74 3.02 7.17
N TYR A 311 2.36 4.31 7.19
CA TYR A 311 2.18 5.09 5.97
C TYR A 311 3.50 5.27 5.20
N ILE A 312 4.61 5.56 5.88
CA ILE A 312 5.95 5.62 5.26
C ILE A 312 6.26 4.29 4.57
N ASN A 313 6.05 3.16 5.25
CA ASN A 313 6.27 1.84 4.67
C ASN A 313 5.42 1.61 3.41
N THR A 314 4.14 1.99 3.45
CA THR A 314 3.18 1.86 2.33
C THR A 314 3.49 2.80 1.16
N THR A 315 4.19 3.91 1.41
CA THR A 315 4.62 4.84 0.36
C THR A 315 5.96 4.46 -0.25
N ILE A 316 6.92 3.96 0.55
CA ILE A 316 8.29 3.69 0.11
C ILE A 316 8.50 2.28 -0.44
N TYR A 317 7.58 1.33 -0.21
CA TYR A 317 7.77 -0.08 -0.60
C TYR A 317 8.22 -0.28 -2.06
N PRO A 318 7.79 0.50 -3.08
CA PRO A 318 8.23 0.25 -4.45
C PRO A 318 9.74 0.44 -4.64
N LEU A 319 10.39 1.31 -3.85
CA LEU A 319 11.83 1.53 -3.90
C LEU A 319 12.64 0.30 -3.48
N THR A 320 12.05 -0.64 -2.74
CA THR A 320 12.71 -1.91 -2.39
C THR A 320 12.98 -2.79 -3.62
N SER A 321 12.35 -2.49 -4.77
CA SER A 321 12.63 -3.15 -6.05
C SER A 321 14.08 -3.00 -6.52
N LEU A 322 14.71 -1.85 -6.28
CA LEU A 322 16.08 -1.58 -6.72
C LEU A 322 17.11 -2.49 -6.03
N PRO A 323 17.19 -2.55 -4.68
CA PRO A 323 18.09 -3.49 -4.02
C PRO A 323 17.68 -4.95 -4.26
N LEU A 324 16.38 -5.25 -4.38
CA LEU A 324 15.92 -6.61 -4.69
C LEU A 324 16.39 -7.08 -6.07
N LEU A 325 16.34 -6.23 -7.08
CA LEU A 325 16.84 -6.52 -8.42
C LEU A 325 18.33 -6.91 -8.39
N VAL A 326 19.14 -6.11 -7.70
CA VAL A 326 20.57 -6.38 -7.52
C VAL A 326 20.77 -7.71 -6.78
N TYR A 327 20.01 -7.92 -5.70
CA TYR A 327 20.07 -9.15 -4.90
C TYR A 327 19.75 -10.41 -5.71
N CYS A 328 18.77 -10.36 -6.62
CA CYS A 328 18.40 -11.49 -7.47
C CYS A 328 19.39 -11.77 -8.60
N ILE A 329 20.17 -10.77 -9.05
CA ILE A 329 21.19 -10.93 -10.10
C ILE A 329 22.52 -11.41 -9.51
N LEU A 330 22.80 -11.06 -8.25
CA LEU A 330 24.07 -11.30 -7.58
C LEU A 330 24.54 -12.78 -7.61
N PRO A 331 23.68 -13.79 -7.35
CA PRO A 331 24.09 -15.19 -7.37
C PRO A 331 24.58 -15.63 -8.75
N ALA A 332 23.92 -15.16 -9.82
CA ALA A 332 24.32 -15.45 -11.20
C ALA A 332 25.71 -14.87 -11.50
N ILE A 333 25.98 -13.63 -11.09
CA ILE A 333 27.32 -13.01 -11.24
C ILE A 333 28.37 -13.82 -10.47
N CYS A 334 28.09 -14.23 -9.23
CA CYS A 334 29.02 -15.02 -8.42
C CYS A 334 29.33 -16.40 -9.03
N LEU A 335 28.35 -17.02 -9.68
CA LEU A 335 28.50 -18.30 -10.37
C LEU A 335 29.30 -18.14 -11.66
N LEU A 336 29.03 -17.10 -12.46
CA LEU A 336 29.69 -16.89 -13.76
C LEU A 336 31.12 -16.35 -13.63
N THR A 337 31.38 -15.47 -12.67
CA THR A 337 32.70 -14.84 -12.51
C THR A 337 33.65 -15.64 -11.61
N GLY A 338 33.14 -16.69 -10.93
CA GLY A 338 33.90 -17.43 -9.93
C GLY A 338 34.15 -16.66 -8.62
N LYS A 339 33.93 -15.34 -8.57
CA LYS A 339 34.12 -14.52 -7.37
C LYS A 339 32.99 -14.74 -6.38
N PHE A 340 33.31 -15.21 -5.18
CA PHE A 340 32.36 -15.28 -4.08
C PHE A 340 32.43 -14.00 -3.26
N ILE A 341 31.28 -13.36 -3.03
CA ILE A 341 31.23 -12.06 -2.34
C ILE A 341 31.43 -12.22 -0.84
N MET A 342 31.10 -13.39 -0.29
CA MET A 342 31.28 -13.68 1.13
C MET A 342 32.66 -14.31 1.37
N PRO A 343 33.47 -13.78 2.30
CA PRO A 343 34.70 -14.46 2.73
C PRO A 343 34.37 -15.79 3.43
N GLU A 344 35.39 -16.59 3.71
CA GLU A 344 35.22 -17.80 4.52
C GLU A 344 34.52 -17.48 5.84
N ILE A 345 33.42 -18.18 6.10
CA ILE A 345 32.55 -17.89 7.24
C ILE A 345 33.25 -18.41 8.50
N SER A 346 33.66 -17.52 9.38
CA SER A 346 34.20 -17.90 10.69
C SER A 346 33.15 -18.63 11.54
N ASN A 347 33.58 -19.35 12.58
CA ASN A 347 32.66 -20.01 13.51
C ASN A 347 31.64 -19.04 14.10
N LEU A 348 32.07 -17.82 14.44
CA LEU A 348 31.19 -16.77 14.97
C LEU A 348 30.17 -16.31 13.92
N ALA A 349 30.62 -16.05 12.68
CA ALA A 349 29.73 -15.64 11.60
C ALA A 349 28.69 -16.73 11.29
N SER A 350 29.09 -18.01 11.33
CA SER A 350 28.18 -19.14 11.12
C SER A 350 27.07 -19.18 12.17
N ILE A 351 27.39 -18.92 13.44
CA ILE A 351 26.38 -18.84 14.52
C ILE A 351 25.39 -17.71 14.26
N TRP A 352 25.87 -16.52 13.85
CA TRP A 352 24.99 -15.40 13.51
C TRP A 352 24.07 -15.72 12.32
N PHE A 353 24.58 -16.37 11.28
CA PHE A 353 23.76 -16.83 10.15
C PHE A 353 22.67 -17.80 10.60
N ILE A 354 23.02 -18.82 11.38
CA ILE A 354 22.07 -19.81 11.89
C ILE A 354 21.02 -19.14 12.77
N ALA A 355 21.43 -18.27 13.71
CA ALA A 355 20.52 -17.54 14.59
C ALA A 355 19.55 -16.65 13.81
N LEU A 356 20.01 -15.98 12.74
CA LEU A 356 19.17 -15.18 11.86
C LEU A 356 18.12 -16.03 11.15
N PHE A 357 18.51 -17.15 10.52
CA PHE A 357 17.56 -18.04 9.85
C PHE A 357 16.53 -18.61 10.83
N LEU A 358 16.98 -19.08 12.00
CA LEU A 358 16.08 -19.57 13.05
C LEU A 358 15.09 -18.49 13.51
N SER A 359 15.55 -17.25 13.67
CA SER A 359 14.70 -16.11 14.03
C SER A 359 13.64 -15.81 12.96
N ILE A 360 14.03 -15.81 11.68
CA ILE A 360 13.10 -15.61 10.55
C ILE A 360 12.04 -16.71 10.52
N PHE A 361 12.45 -17.98 10.62
CA PHE A 361 11.51 -19.11 10.63
C PHE A 361 10.58 -19.07 11.84
N ALA A 362 11.10 -18.80 13.04
CA ALA A 362 10.30 -18.69 14.25
C ALA A 362 9.27 -17.56 14.16
N THR A 363 9.68 -16.41 13.62
CA THR A 363 8.80 -15.24 13.43
C THR A 363 7.70 -15.55 12.43
N GLY A 364 8.03 -16.14 11.27
CA GLY A 364 7.03 -16.53 10.25
C GLY A 364 6.03 -17.56 10.77
N ILE A 365 6.49 -18.57 11.54
CA ILE A 365 5.60 -19.56 12.16
C ILE A 365 4.65 -18.90 13.16
N LEU A 366 5.16 -17.97 13.98
CA LEU A 366 4.35 -17.29 14.99
C LEU A 366 3.29 -16.36 14.34
N GLU A 367 3.68 -15.65 13.27
CA GLU A 367 2.77 -14.82 12.48
C GLU A 367 1.65 -15.64 11.83
N MET A 368 1.99 -16.75 11.16
CA MET A 368 1.00 -17.66 10.56
C MET A 368 0.05 -18.24 11.62
N ARG A 369 0.58 -18.59 12.80
CA ARG A 369 -0.22 -19.17 13.89
C ARG A 369 -1.29 -18.21 14.41
N TRP A 370 -0.94 -16.94 14.64
CA TRP A 370 -1.91 -15.95 15.14
C TRP A 370 -2.90 -15.51 14.05
N SER A 371 -2.42 -15.35 12.82
CA SER A 371 -3.25 -14.88 11.71
C SER A 371 -4.22 -15.95 11.17
N GLY A 372 -3.89 -17.23 11.34
CA GLY A 372 -4.64 -18.35 10.76
C GLY A 372 -4.43 -18.51 9.25
N VAL A 373 -3.37 -17.90 8.70
CA VAL A 373 -3.00 -18.04 7.28
C VAL A 373 -2.20 -19.31 7.06
N GLY A 374 -2.53 -20.05 6.01
CA GLY A 374 -1.84 -21.28 5.63
C GLY A 374 -0.45 -21.01 5.04
N ILE A 375 0.48 -21.96 5.19
CA ILE A 375 1.85 -21.81 4.70
C ILE A 375 1.94 -21.63 3.19
N ASP A 376 1.07 -22.29 2.43
CA ASP A 376 1.02 -22.17 0.97
C ASP A 376 0.66 -20.75 0.53
N GLU A 377 -0.26 -20.10 1.24
CA GLU A 377 -0.73 -18.75 0.96
C GLU A 377 0.31 -17.71 1.36
N TRP A 378 0.95 -17.90 2.52
CA TRP A 378 2.07 -17.07 2.97
C TRP A 378 3.24 -17.14 1.98
N TRP A 379 3.67 -18.35 1.59
CA TRP A 379 4.76 -18.54 0.64
C TRP A 379 4.43 -17.99 -0.74
N ARG A 380 3.18 -18.20 -1.22
CA ARG A 380 2.73 -17.66 -2.49
C ARG A 380 2.80 -16.13 -2.51
N ASN A 381 2.47 -15.48 -1.39
CA ASN A 381 2.58 -14.02 -1.26
C ASN A 381 4.04 -13.56 -1.37
N GLU A 382 4.99 -14.24 -0.71
CA GLU A 382 6.42 -13.95 -0.83
C GLU A 382 6.94 -14.10 -2.27
N GLN A 383 6.55 -15.18 -2.96
CA GLN A 383 6.88 -15.36 -4.37
C GLN A 383 6.34 -14.22 -5.24
N PHE A 384 5.09 -13.82 -5.01
CA PHE A 384 4.47 -12.74 -5.76
C PHE A 384 5.08 -11.38 -5.43
N TRP A 385 5.51 -11.14 -4.18
CA TRP A 385 6.27 -9.96 -3.78
C TRP A 385 7.59 -9.87 -4.54
N VAL A 386 8.35 -10.96 -4.66
CA VAL A 386 9.60 -10.98 -5.45
C VAL A 386 9.31 -10.69 -6.93
N ILE A 387 8.32 -11.36 -7.52
CA ILE A 387 7.93 -11.17 -8.92
C ILE A 387 7.50 -9.72 -9.16
N GLY A 388 6.60 -9.18 -8.35
CA GLY A 388 6.14 -7.79 -8.44
C GLY A 388 7.26 -6.78 -8.21
N GLY A 389 8.17 -7.07 -7.28
CA GLY A 389 9.36 -6.27 -6.98
C GLY A 389 10.28 -6.09 -8.18
N ILE A 390 10.71 -7.17 -8.81
CA ILE A 390 11.63 -7.09 -9.96
C ILE A 390 10.93 -6.68 -11.27
N SER A 391 9.60 -6.62 -11.31
CA SER A 391 8.81 -6.22 -12.48
C SER A 391 8.05 -4.90 -12.25
N ALA A 392 6.79 -4.97 -11.82
CA ALA A 392 5.87 -3.86 -11.67
C ALA A 392 6.43 -2.72 -10.81
N HIS A 393 7.01 -3.03 -9.64
CA HIS A 393 7.57 -2.01 -8.76
C HIS A 393 8.78 -1.32 -9.41
N LEU A 394 9.67 -2.09 -10.04
CA LEU A 394 10.83 -1.55 -10.74
C LEU A 394 10.41 -0.56 -11.82
N PHE A 395 9.47 -0.95 -12.69
CA PHE A 395 8.92 -0.06 -13.73
C PHE A 395 8.22 1.17 -13.13
N ALA A 396 7.43 1.00 -12.06
CA ALA A 396 6.75 2.09 -11.39
C ALA A 396 7.73 3.13 -10.82
N VAL A 397 8.86 2.70 -10.25
CA VAL A 397 9.88 3.62 -9.73
C VAL A 397 10.47 4.46 -10.84
N PHE A 398 10.85 3.85 -11.97
CA PHE A 398 11.38 4.61 -13.11
C PHE A 398 10.32 5.52 -13.75
N GLN A 399 9.10 5.03 -13.96
CA GLN A 399 8.01 5.83 -14.52
C GLN A 399 7.61 6.98 -13.61
N GLY A 400 7.46 6.73 -12.30
CA GLY A 400 7.11 7.74 -11.32
C GLY A 400 8.20 8.82 -11.20
N LEU A 401 9.48 8.44 -11.19
CA LEU A 401 10.59 9.40 -11.21
C LEU A 401 10.59 10.24 -12.49
N LEU A 402 10.38 9.63 -13.66
CA LEU A 402 10.28 10.36 -14.93
C LEU A 402 9.09 11.33 -14.92
N LYS A 403 7.94 10.92 -14.41
CA LYS A 403 6.76 11.79 -14.30
C LYS A 403 7.01 12.97 -13.37
N VAL A 404 7.59 12.73 -12.19
CA VAL A 404 7.88 13.77 -11.20
C VAL A 404 8.96 14.75 -11.70
N LEU A 405 10.01 14.25 -12.34
CA LEU A 405 11.15 15.08 -12.78
C LEU A 405 10.93 15.76 -14.13
N ALA A 406 10.22 15.12 -15.06
CA ALA A 406 10.02 15.62 -16.42
C ALA A 406 8.60 16.12 -16.70
N GLY A 407 7.66 15.99 -15.76
CA GLY A 407 6.27 16.43 -15.93
C GLY A 407 5.50 15.67 -17.02
N ILE A 408 6.00 14.50 -17.45
CA ILE A 408 5.39 13.70 -18.52
C ILE A 408 4.24 12.88 -17.93
N ASP A 409 3.01 13.22 -18.31
CA ASP A 409 1.84 12.44 -17.94
C ASP A 409 1.87 11.05 -18.59
N THR A 410 1.84 10.01 -17.76
CA THR A 410 1.78 8.63 -18.21
C THR A 410 0.32 8.24 -18.46
N ASN A 411 -0.03 7.96 -19.72
CA ASN A 411 -1.34 7.43 -20.06
C ASN A 411 -1.51 6.03 -19.44
N PHE A 412 -2.58 5.85 -18.66
CA PHE A 412 -2.87 4.62 -17.95
C PHE A 412 -3.88 3.74 -18.71
N THR A 413 -3.71 2.41 -18.63
CA THR A 413 -4.61 1.40 -19.23
C THR A 413 -5.37 0.64 -18.15
N VAL A 414 -6.70 0.84 -18.07
CA VAL A 414 -7.55 0.14 -17.10
C VAL A 414 -7.47 -1.37 -17.31
N THR A 415 -7.23 -2.11 -16.23
CA THR A 415 -7.17 -3.58 -16.24
C THR A 415 -8.57 -4.15 -16.48
N SER A 416 -8.73 -4.97 -17.52
CA SER A 416 -9.97 -5.72 -17.74
C SER A 416 -10.20 -6.71 -16.60
N LYS A 417 -11.41 -6.70 -16.02
CA LYS A 417 -11.91 -7.76 -15.15
C LYS A 417 -13.00 -8.48 -15.93
N ALA A 418 -12.98 -9.82 -15.99
CA ALA A 418 -14.03 -10.51 -16.74
C ALA A 418 -15.32 -10.59 -15.93
N ASN A 419 -16.44 -10.63 -16.66
CA ASN A 419 -17.75 -10.97 -16.13
C ASN A 419 -17.91 -12.48 -16.24
N ASP A 420 -18.10 -13.15 -15.11
CA ASP A 420 -18.36 -14.59 -15.06
C ASP A 420 -19.79 -14.89 -15.57
N GLU A 421 -19.97 -15.06 -16.88
CA GLU A 421 -21.15 -15.77 -17.42
C GLU A 421 -20.85 -17.20 -17.88
N GLU A 422 -19.58 -17.59 -18.05
CA GLU A 422 -19.24 -18.97 -18.45
C GLU A 422 -18.06 -19.48 -17.61
N GLY A 423 -18.29 -20.58 -16.88
CA GLY A 423 -17.36 -21.19 -15.92
C GLY A 423 -16.12 -21.84 -16.54
N ASP A 424 -15.52 -21.24 -17.57
CA ASP A 424 -14.34 -21.77 -18.23
C ASP A 424 -13.08 -21.06 -17.70
N PHE A 425 -12.38 -21.72 -16.76
CA PHE A 425 -11.07 -21.31 -16.24
C PHE A 425 -9.98 -21.22 -17.33
N ALA A 426 -10.31 -21.40 -18.61
CA ALA A 426 -9.43 -21.32 -19.76
C ALA A 426 -8.61 -20.01 -19.82
N GLU A 427 -9.23 -18.87 -19.54
CA GLU A 427 -8.58 -17.56 -19.57
C GLU A 427 -7.52 -17.39 -18.48
N LEU A 428 -7.66 -18.12 -17.36
CA LEU A 428 -6.74 -18.12 -16.21
C LEU A 428 -5.36 -18.71 -16.58
N TYR A 429 -5.31 -19.51 -17.66
CA TYR A 429 -4.08 -20.11 -18.19
C TYR A 429 -3.53 -19.39 -19.43
N MET A 430 -4.17 -18.31 -19.89
CA MET A 430 -3.67 -17.54 -21.02
C MET A 430 -2.52 -16.63 -20.61
N PHE A 431 -1.37 -16.85 -21.24
CA PHE A 431 -0.20 -16.01 -21.05
C PHE A 431 -0.25 -14.80 -22.02
N LYS A 432 -0.35 -13.59 -21.47
CA LYS A 432 -0.29 -12.34 -22.24
C LYS A 432 1.10 -11.71 -22.08
N TRP A 433 1.90 -11.67 -23.15
CA TRP A 433 3.23 -11.04 -23.06
C TRP A 433 3.13 -9.53 -22.81
N THR A 434 3.91 -9.01 -21.86
CA THR A 434 4.03 -7.56 -21.59
C THR A 434 5.50 -7.21 -21.28
N THR A 435 5.86 -5.93 -21.44
CA THR A 435 7.21 -5.44 -21.13
C THR A 435 7.60 -5.63 -19.66
N LEU A 436 6.61 -5.70 -18.76
CA LEU A 436 6.80 -5.99 -17.34
C LEU A 436 7.44 -7.35 -17.09
N LEU A 437 7.32 -8.29 -18.03
CA LEU A 437 7.86 -9.65 -17.89
C LEU A 437 9.35 -9.75 -18.28
N ILE A 438 9.91 -8.73 -18.93
CA ILE A 438 11.29 -8.74 -19.40
C ILE A 438 12.27 -8.95 -18.23
N PRO A 439 12.27 -8.14 -17.13
CA PRO A 439 13.24 -8.36 -16.06
C PRO A 439 13.12 -9.73 -15.38
N PRO A 440 11.92 -10.23 -14.98
CA PRO A 440 11.77 -11.59 -14.45
C PRO A 440 12.32 -12.68 -15.38
N THR A 441 12.05 -12.61 -16.69
CA THR A 441 12.58 -13.59 -17.66
C THR A 441 14.10 -13.54 -17.74
N THR A 442 14.69 -12.35 -17.84
CA THR A 442 16.15 -12.17 -17.90
C THR A 442 16.84 -12.70 -16.65
N ILE A 443 16.31 -12.39 -15.46
CA ILE A 443 16.86 -12.83 -14.16
C ILE A 443 16.77 -14.35 -14.03
N LEU A 444 15.68 -14.96 -14.50
CA LEU A 444 15.53 -16.40 -14.49
C LEU A 444 16.56 -17.07 -15.42
N ILE A 445 16.70 -16.57 -16.64
CA ILE A 445 17.64 -17.11 -17.63
C ILE A 445 19.09 -16.98 -17.13
N ILE A 446 19.51 -15.81 -16.65
CA ILE A 446 20.89 -15.60 -16.21
C ILE A 446 21.24 -16.45 -14.98
N ASN A 447 20.30 -16.66 -14.04
CA ASN A 447 20.51 -17.56 -12.91
C ASN A 447 20.60 -19.03 -13.35
N MET A 448 19.75 -19.47 -14.28
CA MET A 448 19.81 -20.83 -14.83
C MET A 448 21.13 -21.09 -15.57
N VAL A 449 21.57 -20.14 -16.42
CA VAL A 449 22.87 -20.21 -17.10
C VAL A 449 24.02 -20.19 -16.10
N GLY A 450 23.95 -19.33 -15.07
CA GLY A 450 24.92 -19.26 -13.99
C GLY A 450 25.04 -20.59 -13.23
N VAL A 451 23.94 -21.24 -12.89
CA VAL A 451 23.93 -22.55 -12.22
C VAL A 451 24.64 -23.60 -13.07
N VAL A 452 24.30 -23.69 -14.36
CA VAL A 452 24.94 -24.66 -15.27
C VAL A 452 26.42 -24.37 -15.42
N ALA A 453 26.80 -23.13 -15.73
CA ALA A 453 28.19 -22.74 -15.94
C ALA A 453 29.05 -22.91 -14.67
N GLY A 454 28.54 -22.47 -13.51
CA GLY A 454 29.23 -22.59 -12.23
C GLY A 454 29.43 -24.04 -11.79
N THR A 455 28.44 -24.90 -12.04
CA THR A 455 28.54 -26.34 -11.76
C THR A 455 29.55 -27.01 -12.70
N SER A 456 29.49 -26.73 -14.00
CA SER A 456 30.45 -27.23 -14.99
C SER A 456 31.89 -26.81 -14.66
N TYR A 457 32.10 -25.57 -14.21
CA TYR A 457 33.40 -25.09 -13.78
C TYR A 457 33.91 -25.84 -12.55
N ALA A 458 33.10 -25.95 -11.50
CA ALA A 458 33.49 -26.64 -10.27
C ALA A 458 33.81 -28.13 -10.47
N ILE A 459 33.07 -28.81 -11.35
CA ILE A 459 33.37 -30.21 -11.73
C ILE A 459 34.76 -30.32 -12.36
N ASN A 460 35.18 -29.33 -13.15
CA ASN A 460 36.49 -29.34 -13.82
C ASN A 460 37.63 -28.81 -12.94
N SER A 461 37.36 -27.95 -11.95
CA SER A 461 38.37 -27.39 -11.03
C SER A 461 38.69 -28.27 -9.82
N GLY A 462 37.97 -29.37 -9.60
CA GLY A 462 38.23 -30.33 -8.52
C GLY A 462 37.54 -29.98 -7.18
N TYR A 463 37.69 -30.88 -6.19
CA TYR A 463 36.90 -30.91 -4.95
C TYR A 463 37.01 -29.64 -4.07
N GLN A 464 38.10 -28.88 -4.17
CA GLN A 464 38.32 -27.65 -3.39
C GLN A 464 37.28 -26.55 -3.69
N SER A 465 36.63 -26.60 -4.86
CA SER A 465 35.64 -25.61 -5.29
C SER A 465 34.21 -25.87 -4.79
N TRP A 466 33.95 -27.04 -4.18
CA TRP A 466 32.58 -27.49 -3.86
C TRP A 466 31.94 -26.73 -2.69
N GLY A 467 32.69 -26.42 -1.64
CA GLY A 467 32.17 -25.64 -0.50
C GLY A 467 31.60 -24.28 -0.92
N PRO A 468 32.41 -23.42 -1.58
CA PRO A 468 31.93 -22.15 -2.12
C PRO A 468 30.82 -22.29 -3.16
N LEU A 469 30.83 -23.36 -3.96
CA LEU A 469 29.77 -23.65 -4.93
C LEU A 469 28.41 -23.84 -4.24
N PHE A 470 28.34 -24.61 -3.15
CA PHE A 470 27.09 -24.84 -2.42
C PHE A 470 26.43 -23.54 -1.97
N GLY A 471 27.20 -22.59 -1.42
CA GLY A 471 26.68 -21.28 -1.03
C GLY A 471 26.09 -20.51 -2.21
N LYS A 472 26.81 -20.47 -3.33
CA LYS A 472 26.36 -19.79 -4.56
C LYS A 472 25.10 -20.43 -5.15
N LEU A 473 25.06 -21.76 -5.21
CA LEU A 473 23.92 -22.52 -5.69
C LEU A 473 22.70 -22.34 -4.78
N PHE A 474 22.88 -22.26 -3.47
CA PHE A 474 21.78 -22.02 -2.52
C PHE A 474 21.05 -20.71 -2.82
N PHE A 475 21.80 -19.61 -3.02
CA PHE A 475 21.19 -18.31 -3.34
C PHE A 475 20.56 -18.28 -4.73
N ALA A 476 21.20 -18.88 -5.74
CA ALA A 476 20.61 -18.99 -7.08
C ALA A 476 19.33 -19.83 -7.06
N PHE A 477 19.30 -20.92 -6.29
CA PHE A 477 18.13 -21.76 -6.10
C PHE A 477 17.00 -21.00 -5.41
N TRP A 478 17.29 -20.20 -4.38
CA TRP A 478 16.30 -19.32 -3.75
C TRP A 478 15.63 -18.41 -4.78
N VAL A 479 16.40 -17.75 -5.66
CA VAL A 479 15.84 -16.88 -6.72
C VAL A 479 14.94 -17.69 -7.68
N ILE A 480 15.42 -18.83 -8.18
CA ILE A 480 14.69 -19.66 -9.14
C ILE A 480 13.38 -20.19 -8.53
N VAL A 481 13.38 -20.61 -7.26
CA VAL A 481 12.18 -21.08 -6.56
C VAL A 481 11.15 -19.96 -6.37
N HIS A 482 11.58 -18.73 -6.10
CA HIS A 482 10.65 -17.59 -5.99
C HIS A 482 10.04 -17.21 -7.35
N LEU A 483 10.78 -17.38 -8.44
CA LEU A 483 10.30 -17.16 -9.81
C LEU A 483 9.60 -18.38 -10.45
N TYR A 484 9.50 -19.50 -9.74
CA TYR A 484 8.87 -20.71 -10.26
C TYR A 484 7.38 -20.54 -10.65
N PRO A 485 6.52 -19.83 -9.89
CA PRO A 485 5.15 -19.60 -10.30
C PRO A 485 5.05 -18.78 -11.59
N PHE A 486 5.98 -17.83 -11.76
CA PHE A 486 6.13 -17.06 -12.99
C PHE A 486 6.50 -17.96 -14.17
N LEU A 487 7.49 -18.85 -14.00
CA LEU A 487 7.86 -19.85 -15.01
C LEU A 487 6.68 -20.77 -15.39
N LYS A 488 5.93 -21.26 -14.40
CA LYS A 488 4.68 -22.02 -14.63
C LYS A 488 3.63 -21.21 -15.40
N GLY A 489 3.56 -19.90 -15.15
CA GLY A 489 2.68 -18.98 -15.88
C GLY A 489 3.10 -18.80 -17.33
N LEU A 490 4.41 -18.64 -17.61
CA LEU A 490 4.97 -18.55 -18.96
C LEU A 490 4.70 -19.81 -19.78
N MET A 491 4.69 -20.98 -19.13
CA MET A 491 4.39 -22.27 -19.75
C MET A 491 2.89 -22.55 -19.94
N GLY A 492 2.03 -21.52 -19.82
CA GLY A 492 0.56 -21.60 -19.79
C GLY A 492 -0.06 -22.58 -20.80
N ARG A 493 -1.08 -23.32 -20.36
CA ARG A 493 -1.89 -24.37 -21.05
C ARG A 493 -1.17 -25.32 -22.04
N GLN A 494 0.15 -25.30 -22.17
CA GLN A 494 0.90 -26.33 -22.85
C GLN A 494 1.16 -27.46 -21.86
N ASN A 495 0.12 -28.26 -21.64
CA ASN A 495 0.27 -29.69 -21.32
C ASN A 495 1.04 -30.47 -22.42
N ARG A 496 1.60 -29.78 -23.43
CA ARG A 496 2.34 -30.33 -24.57
C ARG A 496 3.84 -30.39 -24.38
N THR A 497 4.44 -29.55 -23.52
CA THR A 497 5.84 -29.73 -23.13
C THR A 497 5.83 -30.51 -21.82
N PRO A 498 5.86 -31.86 -21.86
CA PRO A 498 5.94 -32.62 -20.63
C PRO A 498 7.17 -32.14 -19.88
N THR A 499 7.10 -32.02 -18.56
CA THR A 499 8.22 -31.61 -17.70
C THR A 499 9.51 -32.38 -18.05
N ILE A 500 9.35 -33.60 -18.55
CA ILE A 500 10.36 -34.45 -19.20
C ILE A 500 11.17 -33.71 -20.28
N VAL A 501 10.57 -32.99 -21.23
CA VAL A 501 11.29 -32.27 -22.29
C VAL A 501 12.17 -31.16 -21.71
N ILE A 502 11.70 -30.44 -20.69
CA ILE A 502 12.50 -29.42 -20.00
C ILE A 502 13.65 -30.07 -19.24
N VAL A 503 13.38 -31.17 -18.54
CA VAL A 503 14.42 -31.96 -17.85
C VAL A 503 15.48 -32.42 -18.86
N TRP A 504 15.08 -32.95 -20.01
CA TRP A 504 15.99 -33.35 -21.08
C TRP A 504 16.77 -32.18 -21.68
N ALA A 505 16.13 -31.03 -21.90
CA ALA A 505 16.80 -29.83 -22.39
C ALA A 505 17.84 -29.31 -21.39
N VAL A 506 17.54 -29.32 -20.08
CA VAL A 506 18.48 -28.96 -19.02
C VAL A 506 19.63 -29.96 -18.93
N LEU A 507 19.35 -31.26 -19.03
CA LEU A 507 20.38 -32.31 -19.05
C LEU A 507 21.29 -32.17 -20.27
N LEU A 508 20.74 -31.99 -21.47
CA LEU A 508 21.50 -31.78 -22.69
C LEU A 508 22.34 -30.50 -22.60
N ALA A 509 21.78 -29.39 -22.16
CA ALA A 509 22.52 -28.14 -21.95
C ALA A 509 23.66 -28.30 -20.95
N SER A 510 23.46 -29.07 -19.88
CA SER A 510 24.51 -29.39 -18.91
C SER A 510 25.62 -30.24 -19.54
N ILE A 511 25.27 -31.25 -20.32
CA ILE A 511 26.23 -32.09 -21.07
C ILE A 511 27.02 -31.24 -22.07
N PHE A 512 26.35 -30.40 -22.86
CA PHE A 512 27.01 -29.49 -23.81
C PHE A 512 27.93 -28.51 -23.11
N SER A 513 27.52 -27.94 -21.97
CA SER A 513 28.38 -27.06 -21.16
C SER A 513 29.61 -27.80 -20.62
N LEU A 514 29.45 -29.02 -20.11
CA LEU A 514 30.56 -29.86 -19.66
C LEU A 514 31.53 -30.22 -20.78
N LEU A 515 31.00 -30.60 -21.95
CA LEU A 515 31.79 -30.89 -23.15
C LEU A 515 32.55 -29.65 -23.60
N TRP A 516 31.87 -28.50 -23.67
CA TRP A 516 32.48 -27.23 -24.03
C TRP A 516 33.67 -26.92 -23.11
N VAL A 517 33.47 -26.92 -21.79
CA VAL A 517 34.56 -26.58 -20.84
C VAL A 517 35.75 -27.55 -20.96
N ARG A 518 35.53 -28.82 -21.33
CA ARG A 518 36.65 -29.78 -21.53
C ARG A 518 37.36 -29.65 -22.87
N VAL A 519 36.63 -29.26 -23.91
CA VAL A 519 37.14 -29.12 -25.28
C VAL A 519 37.75 -27.75 -25.51
N ASP A 520 37.24 -26.72 -24.83
CA ASP A 520 37.58 -25.30 -25.05
C ASP A 520 39.08 -25.06 -24.87
N PRO A 521 39.82 -24.78 -25.97
CA PRO A 521 41.26 -24.58 -25.94
C PRO A 521 41.66 -23.25 -25.28
N PHE A 522 40.70 -22.37 -24.99
CA PHE A 522 40.93 -21.06 -24.38
C PHE A 522 40.87 -21.08 -22.85
N THR A 523 40.50 -22.20 -22.23
CA THR A 523 40.68 -22.38 -20.78
C THR A 523 42.15 -22.65 -20.49
N THR A 524 42.79 -21.78 -19.70
CA THR A 524 44.19 -21.95 -19.29
C THR A 524 44.34 -23.23 -18.49
N ARG A 525 44.80 -24.30 -19.13
CA ARG A 525 45.27 -25.50 -18.44
C ARG A 525 46.49 -25.09 -17.62
N LEU A 526 46.29 -24.83 -16.32
CA LEU A 526 47.40 -24.76 -15.37
C LEU A 526 48.05 -26.15 -15.34
N ALA A 527 49.07 -26.33 -16.17
CA ALA A 527 49.95 -27.47 -16.07
C ALA A 527 50.66 -27.35 -14.71
N GLY A 528 50.28 -28.20 -13.76
CA GLY A 528 51.07 -28.40 -12.55
C GLY A 528 52.52 -28.77 -12.92
N PRO A 529 53.49 -28.52 -12.03
CA PRO A 529 54.89 -28.81 -12.32
C PRO A 529 55.05 -30.27 -12.76
N ASN A 530 55.89 -30.47 -13.78
CA ASN A 530 56.13 -31.77 -14.38
C ASN A 530 56.68 -32.72 -13.29
N ILE A 531 55.96 -33.80 -12.99
CA ILE A 531 56.26 -34.73 -11.88
C ILE A 531 57.65 -35.39 -12.03
N GLN A 532 58.23 -35.38 -13.23
CA GLN A 532 59.60 -35.85 -13.46
C GLN A 532 60.70 -34.92 -12.92
N THR A 533 60.37 -33.65 -12.61
CA THR A 533 61.36 -32.63 -12.20
C THR A 533 61.38 -32.29 -10.71
N CYS A 534 60.45 -32.82 -9.90
CA CYS A 534 60.50 -32.65 -8.45
C CYS A 534 60.54 -34.02 -7.77
N GLY A 535 61.72 -34.41 -7.29
CA GLY A 535 61.89 -35.60 -6.47
C GLY A 535 61.21 -35.46 -5.12
N ILE A 536 60.47 -36.52 -4.72
CA ILE A 536 59.97 -37.00 -3.41
C ILE A 536 59.41 -36.00 -2.36
N ASN A 537 59.69 -34.70 -2.42
CA ASN A 537 59.14 -33.67 -1.53
C ASN A 537 58.26 -32.68 -2.30
N CYS A 538 57.19 -33.19 -2.92
CA CYS A 538 56.06 -32.37 -3.37
C CYS A 538 54.85 -32.62 -2.49
#